data_AF-A0A7W0FHP9-F1
#
_entry.id   AF-A0A7W0FHP9-F1
#
_cell.length_a   1.000
_cell.length_b   1.000
_cell.length_c   1.000
_cell.angle_alpha   90.00
_cell.angle_beta   90.00
_cell.angle_gamma   90.00
#
_symmetry.space_group_name_H-M   'P 1'
#
loop_
_entity.id
_entity.type
_entity.pdbx_description
1 polymer ?
#
loop_
_entity_poly.entity_id
_entity_poly.type
_entity_poly.pdbx_seq_one_letter_code
_entity_poly.pdbx_strand_id
1 'polypeptide(L)'
;MNILSALNNREIATAIWLTVIFLGAMFISGVRHSFSDLLNAFFNKKIVGPIIVMLVYIFLVIMIFRKVGFWDMSATKDTILWTLGTAFVSYFSLNKVAQDDNFFKNLILENIKFIFILEFVINLYSFNLAVELIVIPMVSFIVVLNAYAVSKPECRQVKKILNLLLGVFGLFLLVMTFREIVLDFQKFATLKNLRDFFLPPLLSIALLPFVYIMALVMQYEMFFVRINIANKNSVIAKKVKRKIFAACNINLSKLIKVSKSAGYPKVKGEADVLEWLKIARQ
;
A
#
# COMPACT_ATOMS: atom_id res chain seq x y z
N MET A 1 -1.88 16.23 -23.32
CA MET A 1 -3.12 16.06 -22.54
C MET A 1 -2.95 16.84 -21.24
N ASN A 2 -3.73 17.91 -21.03
CA ASN A 2 -3.64 18.70 -19.79
C ASN A 2 -4.13 17.82 -18.64
N ILE A 3 -3.26 17.44 -17.71
CA ILE A 3 -3.61 16.58 -16.57
C ILE A 3 -4.72 17.25 -15.73
N LEU A 4 -4.71 18.58 -15.66
CA LEU A 4 -5.72 19.39 -14.95
C LEU A 4 -7.13 19.28 -15.53
N SER A 5 -7.30 19.02 -16.83
CA SER A 5 -8.65 18.87 -17.42
C SER A 5 -9.27 17.49 -17.22
N ALA A 6 -8.52 16.54 -16.64
CA ALA A 6 -9.01 15.21 -16.29
C ALA A 6 -9.34 15.06 -14.80
N LEU A 7 -9.13 16.10 -13.99
CA LEU A 7 -9.42 16.09 -12.57
C LEU A 7 -10.87 16.54 -12.31
N ASN A 8 -11.55 15.87 -11.39
CA ASN A 8 -12.83 16.33 -10.88
C ASN A 8 -12.64 17.41 -9.79
N ASN A 9 -13.73 18.06 -9.39
CA ASN A 9 -13.68 19.16 -8.42
C ASN A 9 -13.07 18.73 -7.06
N ARG A 10 -13.29 17.48 -6.65
CA ARG A 10 -12.73 16.94 -5.40
C ARG A 10 -11.22 16.82 -5.48
N GLU A 11 -10.70 16.30 -6.57
CA GLU A 11 -9.27 16.15 -6.79
C GLU A 11 -8.57 17.50 -6.91
N ILE A 12 -9.21 18.46 -7.60
CA ILE A 12 -8.71 19.84 -7.66
C ILE A 12 -8.65 20.43 -6.26
N ALA A 13 -9.73 20.34 -5.47
CA ALA A 13 -9.76 20.87 -4.11
C ALA A 13 -8.79 20.13 -3.17
N THR A 14 -8.59 18.82 -3.34
CA THR A 14 -7.61 18.02 -2.60
C THR A 14 -6.19 18.48 -2.94
N ALA A 15 -5.88 18.68 -4.22
CA ALA A 15 -4.58 19.17 -4.66
C ALA A 15 -4.29 20.58 -4.13
N ILE A 16 -5.29 21.48 -4.13
CA ILE A 16 -5.19 22.82 -3.53
C ILE A 16 -4.83 22.70 -2.05
N TRP A 17 -5.59 21.94 -1.26
CA TRP A 17 -5.33 21.81 0.17
C TRP A 17 -4.01 21.11 0.49
N LEU A 18 -3.63 20.06 -0.25
CA LEU A 18 -2.32 19.44 -0.11
C LEU A 18 -1.19 20.43 -0.38
N THR A 19 -1.36 21.30 -1.37
CA THR A 19 -0.38 22.35 -1.70
C THR A 19 -0.29 23.38 -0.59
N VAL A 20 -1.45 23.87 -0.09
CA VAL A 20 -1.50 24.84 1.02
C VAL A 20 -0.86 24.27 2.29
N ILE A 21 -1.20 23.02 2.66
CA ILE A 21 -0.62 22.34 3.82
C ILE A 21 0.89 22.14 3.63
N PHE A 22 1.32 21.70 2.45
CA PHE A 22 2.74 21.49 2.16
C PHE A 22 3.54 22.78 2.25
N LEU A 23 3.07 23.85 1.61
CA LEU A 23 3.71 25.17 1.68
C LEU A 23 3.71 25.71 3.11
N GLY A 24 2.58 25.58 3.82
CA GLY A 24 2.44 25.92 5.24
C GLY A 24 3.47 25.19 6.12
N ALA A 25 3.62 23.89 5.91
CA ALA A 25 4.54 23.04 6.64
C ALA A 25 6.01 23.40 6.36
N MET A 26 6.35 23.84 5.15
CA MET A 26 7.70 24.27 4.78
C MET A 26 8.17 25.56 5.48
N PHE A 27 7.25 26.36 6.04
CA PHE A 27 7.61 27.49 6.91
C PHE A 27 8.10 27.05 8.30
N ILE A 28 7.83 25.80 8.70
CA ILE A 28 8.29 25.25 9.98
C ILE A 28 9.70 24.68 9.79
N SER A 29 10.70 25.29 10.44
CA SER A 29 12.11 24.92 10.29
C SER A 29 12.38 23.43 10.58
N GLY A 30 11.74 22.87 11.60
CA GLY A 30 11.85 21.44 11.93
C GLY A 30 11.27 20.51 10.86
N VAL A 31 10.16 20.90 10.22
CA VAL A 31 9.57 20.11 9.11
C VAL A 31 10.46 20.20 7.88
N ARG A 32 10.98 21.38 7.55
CA ARG A 32 11.89 21.55 6.42
C ARG A 32 13.15 20.69 6.56
N HIS A 33 13.74 20.63 7.75
CA HIS A 33 14.88 19.75 8.01
C HIS A 33 14.49 18.27 7.89
N SER A 34 13.40 17.87 8.54
CA SER A 34 12.89 16.49 8.48
C SER A 34 12.54 16.06 7.05
N PHE A 35 12.02 16.98 6.23
CA PHE A 35 11.71 16.73 4.82
C PHE A 35 12.97 16.52 3.99
N SER A 36 14.03 17.30 4.23
CA SER A 36 15.35 17.08 3.61
C SER A 36 15.93 15.73 3.99
N ASP A 37 15.86 15.36 5.27
CA ASP A 37 16.32 14.05 5.75
C ASP A 37 15.52 12.90 5.14
N LEU A 38 14.20 13.06 5.04
CA LEU A 38 13.31 12.10 4.39
C LEU A 38 13.65 11.93 2.91
N LEU A 39 13.87 13.02 2.17
CA LEU A 39 14.30 12.96 0.77
C LEU A 39 15.63 12.23 0.64
N ASN A 40 16.63 12.59 1.45
CA ASN A 40 17.93 11.93 1.45
C ASN A 40 17.84 10.43 1.77
N ALA A 41 16.96 10.05 2.71
CA ALA A 41 16.69 8.65 3.03
C ALA A 41 16.01 7.93 1.86
N PHE A 42 15.03 8.56 1.22
CA PHE A 42 14.28 7.99 0.09
C PHE A 42 15.19 7.72 -1.12
N PHE A 43 16.20 8.55 -1.34
CA PHE A 43 17.19 8.39 -2.42
C PHE A 43 18.32 7.40 -2.11
N ASN A 44 18.26 6.69 -0.97
CA ASN A 44 19.21 5.62 -0.69
C ASN A 44 19.02 4.46 -1.70
N LYS A 45 20.13 3.96 -2.27
CA LYS A 45 20.12 2.87 -3.26
C LYS A 45 19.34 1.63 -2.81
N LYS A 46 19.29 1.35 -1.51
CA LYS A 46 18.53 0.23 -0.92
C LYS A 46 17.00 0.41 -0.99
N ILE A 47 16.52 1.65 -1.10
CA ILE A 47 15.09 1.99 -1.23
C ILE A 47 14.72 2.21 -2.69
N VAL A 48 15.53 3.00 -3.41
CA VAL A 48 15.27 3.34 -4.82
C VAL A 48 15.25 2.10 -5.72
N GLY A 49 16.18 1.15 -5.52
CA GLY A 49 16.27 -0.06 -6.34
C GLY A 49 14.96 -0.84 -6.40
N PRO A 50 14.45 -1.32 -5.24
CA PRO A 50 13.13 -1.96 -5.16
C PRO A 50 11.96 -1.16 -5.76
N ILE A 51 11.94 0.16 -5.57
CA ILE A 51 10.88 1.03 -6.12
C ILE A 51 10.95 1.03 -7.66
N ILE A 52 12.15 1.14 -8.26
CA ILE A 52 12.31 1.05 -9.71
C ILE A 52 11.81 -0.30 -10.22
N VAL A 53 12.16 -1.40 -9.55
CA VAL A 53 11.68 -2.74 -9.93
C VAL A 53 10.15 -2.82 -9.84
N MET A 54 9.54 -2.24 -8.81
CA MET A 54 8.08 -2.15 -8.67
C MET A 54 7.45 -1.37 -9.85
N LEU A 55 8.00 -0.21 -10.20
CA LEU A 55 7.47 0.61 -11.29
C LEU A 55 7.63 -0.07 -12.65
N VAL A 56 8.76 -0.75 -12.89
CA VAL A 56 8.95 -1.57 -14.09
C VAL A 56 7.94 -2.70 -14.15
N TYR A 57 7.69 -3.39 -13.03
CA TYR A 57 6.69 -4.44 -12.94
C TYR A 57 5.28 -3.91 -13.26
N ILE A 58 4.88 -2.79 -12.65
CA ILE A 58 3.60 -2.13 -12.92
C ILE A 58 3.48 -1.76 -14.40
N PHE A 59 4.54 -1.20 -14.99
CA PHE A 59 4.57 -0.89 -16.42
C PHE A 59 4.34 -2.13 -17.30
N LEU A 60 4.99 -3.26 -16.99
CA LEU A 60 4.76 -4.52 -17.70
C LEU A 60 3.29 -4.99 -17.56
N VAL A 61 2.70 -4.89 -16.37
CA VAL A 61 1.28 -5.22 -16.13
C VAL A 61 0.36 -4.33 -16.96
N ILE A 62 0.61 -3.02 -17.00
CA ILE A 62 -0.17 -2.06 -17.81
C ILE A 62 -0.07 -2.44 -19.30
N MET A 63 1.10 -2.81 -19.80
CA MET A 63 1.24 -3.25 -21.20
C MET A 63 0.42 -4.51 -21.49
N ILE A 64 0.34 -5.46 -20.56
CA ILE A 64 -0.50 -6.65 -20.68
C ILE A 64 -1.98 -6.23 -20.71
N PHE A 65 -2.42 -5.39 -19.78
CA PHE A 65 -3.81 -4.92 -19.72
C PHE A 65 -4.20 -4.13 -20.97
N ARG A 66 -3.28 -3.33 -21.51
CA ARG A 66 -3.48 -2.63 -22.78
C ARG A 66 -3.67 -3.60 -23.95
N LYS A 67 -2.88 -4.67 -24.03
CA LYS A 67 -3.03 -5.70 -25.08
C LYS A 67 -4.36 -6.45 -24.98
N VAL A 68 -4.85 -6.71 -23.78
CA VAL A 68 -6.16 -7.36 -23.54
C VAL A 68 -7.32 -6.37 -23.75
N GLY A 69 -7.04 -5.08 -23.97
CA GLY A 69 -8.05 -4.05 -24.15
C GLY A 69 -8.70 -3.57 -22.85
N PHE A 70 -8.10 -3.87 -21.70
CA PHE A 70 -8.61 -3.48 -20.37
C PHE A 70 -8.01 -2.16 -19.86
N TRP A 71 -6.99 -1.63 -20.54
CA TRP A 71 -6.37 -0.35 -20.21
C TRP A 71 -6.19 0.50 -21.47
N ASP A 72 -6.51 1.79 -21.37
CA ASP A 72 -6.25 2.80 -22.38
C ASP A 72 -5.73 4.09 -21.72
N MET A 73 -5.38 5.10 -22.54
CA MET A 73 -4.75 6.33 -22.05
C MET A 73 -5.63 7.11 -21.05
N SER A 74 -6.95 6.92 -21.04
CA SER A 74 -7.84 7.59 -20.09
C SER A 74 -7.62 7.10 -18.66
N ALA A 75 -7.21 5.85 -18.47
CA ALA A 75 -6.94 5.24 -17.17
C ALA A 75 -5.56 5.58 -16.57
N THR A 76 -4.76 6.41 -17.26
CA THR A 76 -3.42 6.79 -16.81
C THR A 76 -3.45 7.44 -15.43
N LYS A 77 -4.40 8.35 -15.22
CA LYS A 77 -4.55 9.08 -13.97
C LYS A 77 -4.86 8.14 -12.81
N ASP A 78 -5.83 7.25 -12.99
CA ASP A 78 -6.24 6.30 -11.95
C ASP A 78 -5.11 5.31 -11.63
N THR A 79 -4.34 4.93 -12.65
CA THR A 79 -3.15 4.09 -12.48
C THR A 79 -2.06 4.78 -11.66
N ILE A 80 -1.83 6.08 -11.86
CA ILE A 80 -0.87 6.87 -11.07
C ILE A 80 -1.34 6.97 -9.63
N LEU A 81 -2.62 7.29 -9.40
CA LEU A 81 -3.20 7.39 -8.06
C LEU A 81 -3.15 6.04 -7.33
N TRP A 82 -3.53 4.96 -8.00
CA TRP A 82 -3.43 3.60 -7.47
C TRP A 82 -1.99 3.20 -7.16
N THR A 83 -1.03 3.61 -8.00
CA THR A 83 0.39 3.34 -7.76
C THR A 83 0.84 4.05 -6.48
N LEU A 84 0.65 5.37 -6.39
CA LEU A 84 1.07 6.20 -5.25
C LEU A 84 0.39 5.81 -3.93
N GLY A 85 -0.87 5.37 -3.99
CA GLY A 85 -1.61 4.85 -2.84
C GLY A 85 -1.33 3.37 -2.63
N THR A 86 -2.14 2.53 -3.28
CA THR A 86 -2.22 1.08 -3.05
C THR A 86 -0.88 0.38 -3.24
N ALA A 87 -0.12 0.65 -4.31
CA ALA A 87 1.11 -0.08 -4.57
C ALA A 87 2.21 0.27 -3.56
N PHE A 88 2.42 1.56 -3.26
CA PHE A 88 3.38 1.98 -2.23
C PHE A 88 2.98 1.52 -0.83
N VAL A 89 1.71 1.63 -0.44
CA VAL A 89 1.22 1.12 0.85
C VAL A 89 1.47 -0.38 0.97
N SER A 90 1.17 -1.14 -0.08
CA SER A 90 1.44 -2.59 -0.13
C SER A 90 2.93 -2.88 0.02
N TYR A 91 3.80 -2.15 -0.69
CA TYR A 91 5.26 -2.30 -0.59
C TYR A 91 5.79 -1.99 0.81
N PHE A 92 5.41 -0.86 1.42
CA PHE A 92 5.90 -0.49 2.75
C PHE A 92 5.36 -1.41 3.85
N SER A 93 4.19 -2.01 3.65
CA SER A 93 3.61 -2.98 4.57
C SER A 93 4.39 -4.31 4.62
N LEU A 94 5.26 -4.59 3.64
CA LEU A 94 6.08 -5.82 3.59
C LEU A 94 6.94 -6.03 4.84
N ASN A 95 7.32 -4.96 5.54
CA ASN A 95 8.07 -5.06 6.80
C ASN A 95 7.30 -5.83 7.90
N LYS A 96 5.97 -5.96 7.77
CA LYS A 96 5.10 -6.66 8.72
C LYS A 96 4.86 -8.13 8.35
N VAL A 97 5.28 -8.59 7.16
CA VAL A 97 5.04 -9.96 6.67
C VAL A 97 5.45 -11.05 7.66
N ALA A 98 6.58 -10.88 8.35
CA ALA A 98 7.04 -11.89 9.30
C ALA A 98 6.16 -11.98 10.57
N GLN A 99 5.37 -10.94 10.87
CA GLN A 99 4.59 -10.82 12.10
C GLN A 99 3.12 -11.21 11.91
N ASP A 100 2.64 -11.26 10.66
CA ASP A 100 1.24 -11.51 10.33
C ASP A 100 1.09 -12.71 9.40
N ASP A 101 0.63 -13.84 9.94
CA ASP A 101 0.40 -15.07 9.17
C ASP A 101 -0.74 -14.91 8.14
N ASN A 102 -1.62 -13.92 8.31
CA ASN A 102 -2.70 -13.58 7.39
C ASN A 102 -2.38 -12.36 6.50
N PHE A 103 -1.11 -11.96 6.42
CA PHE A 103 -0.69 -10.72 5.74
C PHE A 103 -1.31 -10.54 4.35
N PHE A 104 -1.20 -11.54 3.46
CA PHE A 104 -1.72 -11.41 2.10
C PHE A 104 -3.25 -11.35 2.05
N LYS A 105 -3.94 -12.08 2.94
CA LYS A 105 -5.39 -12.02 3.05
C LYS A 105 -5.83 -10.64 3.53
N ASN A 106 -5.17 -10.11 4.55
CA ASN A 106 -5.43 -8.77 5.07
C ASN A 106 -5.15 -7.71 3.99
N LEU A 107 -4.03 -7.82 3.28
CA LEU A 107 -3.66 -6.93 2.18
C LEU A 107 -4.73 -6.90 1.07
N ILE A 108 -5.26 -8.07 0.69
CA ILE A 108 -6.35 -8.16 -0.30
C ILE A 108 -7.63 -7.51 0.25
N LEU A 109 -8.03 -7.84 1.49
CA LEU A 109 -9.26 -7.31 2.09
C LEU A 109 -9.21 -5.79 2.30
N GLU A 110 -8.04 -5.26 2.69
CA GLU A 110 -7.82 -3.82 2.88
C GLU A 110 -7.82 -3.08 1.55
N ASN A 111 -7.12 -3.61 0.53
CA ASN A 111 -7.10 -3.01 -0.80
C ASN A 111 -8.49 -3.00 -1.44
N ILE A 112 -9.26 -4.09 -1.34
CA ILE A 112 -10.63 -4.13 -1.87
C ILE A 112 -11.49 -3.06 -1.19
N LYS A 113 -11.50 -2.97 0.15
CA LYS A 113 -12.28 -1.95 0.86
C LYS A 113 -11.89 -0.53 0.47
N PHE A 114 -10.58 -0.26 0.39
CA PHE A 114 -10.04 1.05 0.04
C PHE A 114 -10.46 1.45 -1.38
N ILE A 115 -10.34 0.52 -2.34
CA ILE A 115 -10.71 0.75 -3.74
C ILE A 115 -12.21 0.98 -3.89
N PHE A 116 -13.07 0.18 -3.25
CA PHE A 116 -14.51 0.38 -3.31
C PHE A 116 -14.92 1.76 -2.79
N ILE A 117 -14.29 2.23 -1.70
CA ILE A 117 -14.56 3.56 -1.15
C ILE A 117 -14.02 4.65 -2.09
N LEU A 118 -12.78 4.53 -2.57
CA LEU A 118 -12.20 5.52 -3.49
C LEU A 118 -12.97 5.62 -4.80
N GLU A 119 -13.17 4.52 -5.49
CA GLU A 119 -13.73 4.52 -6.85
C GLU A 119 -15.19 4.99 -6.85
N PHE A 120 -16.02 4.49 -5.92
CA PHE A 120 -17.43 4.92 -5.86
C PHE A 120 -17.61 6.32 -5.29
N VAL A 121 -16.89 6.66 -4.22
CA VAL A 121 -17.15 7.92 -3.52
C VAL A 121 -16.46 9.08 -4.23
N ILE A 122 -15.21 8.91 -4.68
CA ILE A 122 -14.39 10.01 -5.24
C ILE A 122 -14.67 10.27 -6.71
N ASN A 123 -14.92 9.23 -7.53
CA ASN A 123 -15.05 9.41 -8.97
C ASN A 123 -16.50 9.62 -9.46
N LEU A 124 -17.50 9.02 -8.82
CA LEU A 124 -18.89 9.05 -9.34
C LEU A 124 -19.69 10.29 -8.90
N TYR A 125 -19.39 10.85 -7.73
CA TYR A 125 -20.06 12.06 -7.27
C TYR A 125 -19.05 13.04 -6.66
N SER A 126 -18.89 14.19 -7.32
CA SER A 126 -18.15 15.34 -6.80
C SER A 126 -19.06 16.56 -6.70
N PHE A 127 -18.99 17.29 -5.59
CA PHE A 127 -19.71 18.57 -5.48
C PHE A 127 -19.09 19.60 -6.42
N ASN A 128 -19.70 20.80 -6.49
CA ASN A 128 -19.01 21.93 -7.08
C ASN A 128 -17.72 22.26 -6.31
N LEU A 129 -16.79 22.94 -6.97
CA LEU A 129 -15.47 23.23 -6.40
C LEU A 129 -15.53 23.99 -5.06
N ALA A 130 -16.45 24.95 -4.92
CA ALA A 130 -16.60 25.74 -3.70
C ALA A 130 -17.00 24.87 -2.49
N VAL A 131 -17.92 23.93 -2.69
CA VAL A 131 -18.33 22.98 -1.65
C VAL A 131 -17.20 22.02 -1.32
N GLU A 132 -16.51 21.45 -2.33
CA GLU A 132 -15.37 20.54 -2.08
C GLU A 132 -14.24 21.24 -1.29
N LEU A 133 -13.98 22.52 -1.55
CA LEU A 133 -13.00 23.32 -0.79
C LEU A 133 -13.32 23.45 0.70
N ILE A 134 -14.60 23.37 1.10
CA ILE A 134 -15.04 23.40 2.50
C ILE A 134 -15.10 21.99 3.09
N VAL A 135 -15.63 21.03 2.33
CA VAL A 135 -15.85 19.65 2.77
C VAL A 135 -14.54 18.92 3.05
N ILE A 136 -13.55 19.04 2.17
CA ILE A 136 -12.26 18.34 2.31
C ILE A 136 -11.54 18.66 3.63
N PRO A 137 -11.31 19.93 4.01
CA PRO A 137 -10.64 20.25 5.27
C PRO A 137 -11.50 19.86 6.47
N MET A 138 -12.83 19.99 6.39
CA MET A 138 -13.75 19.57 7.46
C MET A 138 -13.65 18.06 7.72
N VAL A 139 -13.74 17.24 6.67
CA VAL A 139 -13.63 15.78 6.78
C VAL A 139 -12.22 15.39 7.22
N SER A 140 -11.18 16.01 6.68
CA SER A 140 -9.79 15.76 7.07
C SER A 140 -9.55 16.05 8.55
N PHE A 141 -10.12 17.14 9.06
CA PHE A 141 -10.06 17.49 10.48
C PHE A 141 -10.73 16.43 11.36
N ILE A 142 -11.91 15.95 10.98
CA ILE A 142 -12.61 14.86 11.68
C ILE A 142 -11.76 13.58 11.70
N VAL A 143 -11.13 13.23 10.57
CA VAL A 143 -10.24 12.05 10.45
C VAL A 143 -9.01 12.18 11.35
N VAL A 144 -8.36 13.34 11.37
CA VAL A 144 -7.19 13.60 12.23
C VAL A 144 -7.57 13.52 13.71
N LEU A 145 -8.69 14.12 14.10
CA LEU A 145 -9.22 14.00 15.47
C LEU A 145 -9.55 12.55 15.82
N ASN A 146 -10.12 11.81 14.89
CA ASN A 146 -10.46 10.39 15.09
C ASN A 146 -9.18 9.58 15.34
N ALA A 147 -8.15 9.77 14.51
CA ALA A 147 -6.86 9.11 14.66
C ALA A 147 -6.19 9.45 16.01
N TYR A 148 -6.27 10.71 16.45
CA TYR A 148 -5.78 11.11 17.76
C TYR A 148 -6.54 10.42 18.90
N ALA A 149 -7.86 10.32 18.79
CA ALA A 149 -8.72 9.67 19.79
C ALA A 149 -8.52 8.15 19.87
N VAL A 150 -7.98 7.48 18.85
CA VAL A 150 -7.66 6.04 18.90
C VAL A 150 -6.63 5.73 19.99
N SER A 151 -5.69 6.63 20.22
CA SER A 151 -4.54 6.40 21.12
C SER A 151 -4.84 6.65 22.60
N LYS A 152 -6.07 7.08 22.96
CA LYS A 152 -6.44 7.44 24.33
C LYS A 152 -7.74 6.75 24.78
N PRO A 153 -7.71 5.91 25.83
CA PRO A 153 -8.92 5.26 26.35
C PRO A 153 -10.02 6.25 26.77
N GLU A 154 -9.61 7.40 27.29
CA GLU A 154 -10.49 8.50 27.75
C GLU A 154 -11.32 9.11 26.61
N CYS A 155 -10.84 9.06 25.38
CA CYS A 155 -11.51 9.67 24.22
C CYS A 155 -12.52 8.73 23.53
N ARG A 156 -12.92 7.63 24.17
CA ARG A 156 -13.77 6.59 23.55
C ARG A 156 -15.13 7.12 23.10
N GLN A 157 -15.74 8.04 23.86
CA GLN A 157 -17.02 8.66 23.49
C GLN A 157 -16.86 9.59 22.26
N VAL A 158 -15.82 10.43 22.24
CA VAL A 158 -15.49 11.29 21.10
C VAL A 158 -15.28 10.45 19.84
N LYS A 159 -14.53 9.35 19.94
CA LYS A 159 -14.33 8.42 18.82
C LYS A 159 -15.66 7.88 18.26
N LYS A 160 -16.61 7.50 19.11
CA LYS A 160 -17.93 7.03 18.66
C LYS A 160 -18.68 8.10 17.86
N ILE A 161 -18.67 9.36 18.35
CA ILE A 161 -19.32 10.48 17.67
C ILE A 161 -18.64 10.76 16.32
N LEU A 162 -17.31 10.85 16.29
CA LEU A 162 -16.56 11.09 15.05
C LEU A 162 -16.79 9.96 14.02
N ASN A 163 -16.83 8.71 14.46
CA ASN A 163 -17.18 7.57 13.60
C ASN A 163 -18.62 7.66 13.07
N LEU A 164 -19.57 8.09 13.90
CA LEU A 164 -20.96 8.29 13.47
C LEU A 164 -21.05 9.39 12.41
N LEU A 165 -20.37 10.53 12.62
CA LEU A 165 -20.32 11.63 11.65
C LEU A 165 -19.73 11.18 10.31
N LEU A 166 -18.59 10.48 10.33
CA LEU A 166 -17.97 9.92 9.12
C LEU A 166 -18.89 8.90 8.44
N GLY A 167 -19.58 8.06 9.23
CA GLY A 167 -20.53 7.06 8.72
C GLY A 167 -21.74 7.70 8.04
N VAL A 168 -22.34 8.72 8.67
CA VAL A 168 -23.48 9.47 8.10
C VAL A 168 -23.06 10.20 6.82
N PHE A 169 -21.90 10.86 6.83
CA PHE A 169 -21.37 11.54 5.66
C PHE A 169 -21.06 10.56 4.51
N GLY A 170 -20.44 9.42 4.81
CA GLY A 170 -20.21 8.36 3.83
C GLY A 170 -21.50 7.81 3.25
N LEU A 171 -22.52 7.57 4.09
CA LEU A 171 -23.84 7.13 3.64
C LEU A 171 -24.53 8.18 2.75
N PHE A 172 -24.43 9.46 3.10
CA PHE A 172 -24.94 10.55 2.28
C PHE A 172 -24.31 10.56 0.89
N LEU A 173 -22.98 10.43 0.80
CA LEU A 173 -22.29 10.35 -0.49
C LEU A 173 -22.71 9.14 -1.31
N LEU A 174 -22.91 7.98 -0.65
CA LEU A 174 -23.44 6.79 -1.33
C LEU A 174 -24.84 7.05 -1.89
N VAL A 175 -25.76 7.63 -1.12
CA VAL A 175 -27.11 7.96 -1.59
C VAL A 175 -27.07 8.92 -2.78
N MET A 176 -26.24 9.96 -2.72
CA MET A 176 -26.08 10.91 -3.83
C MET A 176 -25.51 10.23 -5.08
N THR A 177 -24.53 9.35 -4.91
CA THR A 177 -23.96 8.55 -6.00
C THR A 177 -25.03 7.64 -6.63
N PHE A 178 -25.80 6.91 -5.82
CA PHE A 178 -26.91 6.08 -6.31
C PHE A 178 -27.96 6.90 -7.05
N ARG A 179 -28.30 8.10 -6.55
CA ARG A 179 -29.23 9.01 -7.22
C ARG A 179 -28.74 9.40 -8.62
N GLU A 180 -27.46 9.78 -8.76
CA GLU A 180 -26.88 10.09 -10.09
C GLU A 180 -26.90 8.87 -11.03
N ILE A 181 -26.58 7.68 -10.52
CA ILE A 181 -26.64 6.42 -11.31
C ILE A 181 -28.07 6.14 -11.80
N VAL A 182 -29.08 6.36 -10.98
CA VAL A 182 -30.49 6.12 -11.35
C VAL A 182 -31.00 7.17 -12.35
N LEU A 183 -30.64 8.44 -12.16
CA LEU A 183 -31.09 9.53 -13.03
C LEU A 183 -30.42 9.50 -14.41
N ASP A 184 -29.16 9.08 -14.51
CA ASP A 184 -28.40 9.02 -15.76
C ASP A 184 -27.64 7.69 -15.90
N PHE A 185 -28.40 6.59 -15.92
CA PHE A 185 -27.84 5.25 -16.00
C PHE A 185 -27.02 5.01 -17.28
N GLN A 186 -27.37 5.65 -18.40
CA GLN A 186 -26.63 5.49 -19.66
C GLN A 186 -25.22 6.07 -19.56
N LYS A 187 -25.04 7.20 -18.88
CA LYS A 187 -23.72 7.77 -18.60
C LYS A 187 -22.92 6.91 -17.64
N PHE A 188 -23.57 6.22 -16.71
CA PHE A 188 -22.91 5.27 -15.81
C PHE A 188 -22.52 3.97 -16.51
N ALA A 189 -23.43 3.33 -17.24
CA ALA A 189 -23.30 2.02 -17.87
C ALA A 189 -22.47 2.04 -19.17
N THR A 190 -21.31 2.71 -19.12
CA THR A 190 -20.36 2.73 -20.22
C THR A 190 -19.26 1.70 -20.00
N LEU A 191 -18.71 1.16 -21.10
CA LEU A 191 -17.58 0.23 -21.03
C LEU A 191 -16.36 0.86 -20.35
N LYS A 192 -16.19 2.18 -20.50
CA LYS A 192 -15.14 2.95 -19.83
C LYS A 192 -15.30 2.91 -18.31
N ASN A 193 -16.45 3.30 -17.78
CA ASN A 193 -16.67 3.28 -16.33
C ASN A 193 -16.57 1.87 -15.75
N LEU A 194 -16.98 0.84 -16.51
CA LEU A 194 -16.80 -0.55 -16.11
C LEU A 194 -15.31 -0.92 -15.98
N ARG A 195 -14.49 -0.50 -16.95
CA ARG A 195 -13.02 -0.69 -16.89
C ARG A 195 -12.42 0.08 -15.73
N ASP A 196 -12.72 1.37 -15.59
CA ASP A 196 -12.20 2.22 -14.52
C ASP A 196 -12.56 1.64 -13.14
N PHE A 197 -13.78 1.12 -13.00
CA PHE A 197 -14.25 0.48 -11.78
C PHE A 197 -13.45 -0.78 -11.39
N PHE A 198 -13.17 -1.66 -12.36
CA PHE A 198 -12.48 -2.93 -12.13
C PHE A 198 -10.96 -2.84 -12.27
N LEU A 199 -10.42 -1.73 -12.78
CA LEU A 199 -9.00 -1.59 -13.03
C LEU A 199 -8.18 -1.58 -11.73
N PRO A 200 -8.47 -0.77 -10.70
CA PRO A 200 -7.71 -0.80 -9.45
C PRO A 200 -7.71 -2.17 -8.75
N PRO A 201 -8.84 -2.90 -8.63
CA PRO A 201 -8.84 -4.26 -8.07
C PRO A 201 -7.97 -5.23 -8.86
N LEU A 202 -8.04 -5.17 -10.20
CA LEU A 202 -7.25 -6.05 -11.06
C LEU A 202 -5.76 -5.71 -11.00
N LEU A 203 -5.39 -4.42 -10.93
CA LEU A 203 -4.01 -4.00 -10.69
C LEU A 203 -3.50 -4.50 -9.32
N SER A 204 -4.33 -4.43 -8.27
CA SER A 204 -3.99 -4.98 -6.94
C SER A 204 -3.77 -6.49 -6.96
N ILE A 205 -4.62 -7.25 -7.65
CA ILE A 205 -4.43 -8.69 -7.82
C ILE A 205 -3.15 -8.97 -8.61
N ALA A 206 -2.96 -8.24 -9.71
CA ALA A 206 -1.76 -8.36 -10.55
C ALA A 206 -0.48 -7.95 -9.82
N LEU A 207 -0.55 -7.13 -8.76
CA LEU A 207 0.60 -6.75 -7.94
C LEU A 207 1.02 -7.84 -6.93
N LEU A 208 0.12 -8.77 -6.57
CA LEU A 208 0.38 -9.79 -5.55
C LEU A 208 1.63 -10.65 -5.84
N PRO A 209 1.90 -11.11 -7.09
CA PRO A 209 3.12 -11.84 -7.38
C PRO A 209 4.38 -11.03 -7.08
N PHE A 210 4.39 -9.74 -7.41
CA PHE A 210 5.49 -8.84 -7.08
C PHE A 210 5.66 -8.70 -5.56
N VAL A 211 4.56 -8.43 -4.84
CA VAL A 211 4.57 -8.32 -3.37
C VAL A 211 5.12 -9.60 -2.73
N TYR A 212 4.70 -10.76 -3.21
CA TYR A 212 5.16 -12.06 -2.70
C TYR A 212 6.66 -12.26 -2.92
N ILE A 213 7.16 -11.99 -4.13
CA ILE A 213 8.59 -12.13 -4.46
C ILE A 213 9.41 -11.16 -3.61
N MET A 214 8.98 -9.91 -3.47
CA MET A 214 9.68 -8.92 -2.65
C MET A 214 9.69 -9.31 -1.17
N ALA A 215 8.57 -9.80 -0.64
CA ALA A 215 8.51 -10.34 0.71
C ALA A 215 9.54 -11.48 0.91
N LEU A 216 9.62 -12.40 -0.05
CA LEU A 216 10.58 -13.51 -0.03
C LEU A 216 12.03 -13.02 -0.03
N VAL A 217 12.37 -12.10 -0.94
CA VAL A 217 13.71 -11.50 -1.03
C VAL A 217 14.09 -10.80 0.27
N MET A 218 13.19 -9.96 0.81
CA MET A 218 13.43 -9.24 2.06
C MET A 218 13.65 -10.18 3.25
N GLN A 219 12.86 -11.27 3.35
CA GLN A 219 13.05 -12.26 4.41
C GLN A 219 14.37 -13.01 4.29
N TYR A 220 14.79 -13.38 3.07
CA TYR A 220 16.11 -13.97 2.86
C TYR A 220 17.23 -13.01 3.26
N GLU A 221 17.18 -11.76 2.82
CA GLU A 221 18.20 -10.76 3.15
C GLU A 221 18.32 -10.56 4.66
N MET A 222 17.20 -10.30 5.35
CA MET A 222 17.19 -10.13 6.81
C MET A 222 17.73 -11.35 7.54
N PHE A 223 17.34 -12.56 7.14
CA PHE A 223 17.82 -13.77 7.77
C PHE A 223 19.32 -14.00 7.50
N PHE A 224 19.76 -13.75 6.27
CA PHE A 224 21.15 -13.96 5.86
C PHE A 224 22.11 -12.94 6.44
N VAL A 225 21.65 -11.73 6.73
CA VAL A 225 22.37 -10.74 7.53
C VAL A 225 22.55 -11.25 8.96
N ARG A 226 21.48 -11.76 9.61
CA ARG A 226 21.59 -12.36 10.95
C ARG A 226 22.57 -13.53 11.00
N ILE A 227 22.58 -14.39 9.98
CA ILE A 227 23.54 -15.52 9.88
C ILE A 227 24.99 -15.00 9.79
N ASN A 228 25.24 -13.96 8.99
CA ASN A 228 26.57 -13.37 8.88
C ASN A 228 27.04 -12.76 10.21
N ILE A 229 26.14 -12.10 10.94
CA ILE A 229 26.46 -11.49 12.24
C ILE A 229 26.74 -12.58 13.29
N ALA A 230 25.95 -13.66 13.30
CA ALA A 230 26.09 -14.73 14.28
C ALA A 230 27.29 -15.66 14.04
N ASN A 231 27.78 -15.75 12.79
CA ASN A 231 28.84 -16.68 12.39
C ASN A 231 30.01 -15.93 11.74
N LYS A 232 31.09 -15.71 12.48
CA LYS A 232 32.31 -15.05 11.99
C LYS A 232 32.98 -15.81 10.82
N ASN A 233 32.81 -17.13 10.73
CA ASN A 233 33.35 -17.93 9.64
C ASN A 233 32.44 -17.87 8.39
N SER A 234 32.95 -17.23 7.34
CA SER A 234 32.21 -17.02 6.08
C SER A 234 31.87 -18.31 5.34
N VAL A 235 32.66 -19.39 5.50
CA VAL A 235 32.41 -20.70 4.86
C VAL A 235 31.19 -21.37 5.49
N ILE A 236 31.12 -21.35 6.83
CA ILE A 236 29.98 -21.90 7.58
C ILE A 236 28.72 -21.10 7.23
N ALA A 237 28.79 -19.77 7.26
CA ALA A 237 27.67 -18.91 6.89
C ALA A 237 27.16 -19.19 5.46
N LYS A 238 28.06 -19.34 4.47
CA LYS A 238 27.68 -19.67 3.08
C LYS A 238 27.02 -21.05 2.97
N LYS A 239 27.54 -22.08 3.63
CA LYS A 239 26.94 -23.43 3.63
C LYS A 239 25.53 -23.43 4.21
N VAL A 240 25.33 -22.74 5.33
CA VAL A 240 24.03 -22.63 6.00
C VAL A 240 23.02 -21.92 5.10
N LYS A 241 23.42 -20.80 4.49
CA LYS A 241 22.57 -20.06 3.52
C LYS A 241 22.12 -20.92 2.36
N ARG A 242 23.03 -21.71 1.77
CA ARG A 242 22.70 -22.65 0.68
C ARG A 242 21.71 -23.72 1.12
N LYS A 243 21.90 -24.32 2.31
CA LYS A 243 20.96 -25.31 2.87
C LYS A 243 19.57 -24.70 3.10
N ILE A 244 19.49 -23.49 3.67
CA ILE A 244 18.23 -22.78 3.89
C ILE A 244 17.54 -22.46 2.55
N PHE A 245 18.28 -21.93 1.58
CA PHE A 245 17.75 -21.58 0.27
C PHE A 245 17.23 -22.82 -0.47
N ALA A 246 17.98 -23.93 -0.47
CA ALA A 246 17.54 -25.19 -1.09
C ALA A 246 16.29 -25.77 -0.40
N ALA A 247 16.19 -25.64 0.92
CA ALA A 247 15.07 -26.20 1.68
C ALA A 247 13.80 -25.35 1.63
N CYS A 248 13.93 -24.01 1.62
CA CYS A 248 12.79 -23.09 1.64
C CYS A 248 12.37 -22.67 0.23
N ASN A 249 13.32 -22.56 -0.71
CA ASN A 249 13.09 -22.15 -2.10
C ASN A 249 12.19 -20.90 -2.18
N ILE A 250 11.06 -20.99 -2.87
CA ILE A 250 10.05 -19.92 -2.99
C ILE A 250 8.98 -19.93 -1.90
N ASN A 251 9.06 -20.82 -0.91
CA ASN A 251 8.05 -20.93 0.14
C ASN A 251 8.32 -19.93 1.27
N LEU A 252 7.62 -18.79 1.21
CA LEU A 252 7.75 -17.69 2.16
C LEU A 252 7.35 -18.11 3.58
N SER A 253 6.23 -18.82 3.75
CA SER A 253 5.75 -19.27 5.06
C SER A 253 6.76 -20.17 5.75
N LYS A 254 7.35 -21.11 5.00
CA LYS A 254 8.42 -21.99 5.49
C LYS A 254 9.66 -21.20 5.87
N LEU A 255 10.08 -20.24 5.04
CA LEU A 255 11.23 -19.38 5.33
C LEU A 255 11.02 -18.58 6.63
N ILE A 256 9.84 -17.99 6.83
CA ILE A 256 9.48 -17.25 8.05
C ILE A 256 9.53 -18.18 9.27
N LYS A 257 8.95 -19.39 9.18
CA LYS A 257 9.01 -20.39 10.27
C LYS A 257 10.45 -20.73 10.66
N VAL A 258 11.30 -21.07 9.68
CA VAL A 258 12.73 -21.36 9.90
C VAL A 258 13.46 -20.16 10.51
N SER A 259 13.18 -18.96 10.00
CA SER A 259 13.83 -17.73 10.43
C SER A 259 13.45 -17.31 11.85
N LYS A 260 12.21 -17.61 12.28
CA LYS A 260 11.74 -17.45 13.65
C LYS A 260 12.38 -18.51 14.57
N SER A 261 12.35 -19.78 14.19
CA SER A 261 12.91 -20.87 15.01
C SER A 261 14.41 -20.72 15.24
N ALA A 262 15.15 -20.16 14.28
CA ALA A 262 16.59 -19.97 14.39
C ALA A 262 17.01 -18.84 15.35
N GLY A 263 16.11 -17.91 15.71
CA GLY A 263 16.39 -16.81 16.67
C GLY A 263 17.68 -16.04 16.36
N TYR A 264 18.72 -16.26 17.18
CA TYR A 264 20.11 -15.89 16.91
C TYR A 264 20.86 -17.08 16.28
N PRO A 265 21.06 -17.10 14.94
CA PRO A 265 21.42 -18.31 14.20
C PRO A 265 22.93 -18.62 14.28
N LYS A 266 23.46 -18.85 15.48
CA LYS A 266 24.85 -19.27 15.69
C LYS A 266 24.96 -20.78 15.52
N VAL A 267 25.75 -21.22 14.55
CA VAL A 267 25.90 -22.64 14.22
C VAL A 267 27.09 -23.21 14.97
N LYS A 268 26.83 -24.22 15.83
CA LYS A 268 27.83 -25.02 16.52
C LYS A 268 28.11 -26.32 15.77
N GLY A 269 27.12 -26.87 15.06
CA GLY A 269 27.25 -28.06 14.21
C GLY A 269 26.15 -28.18 13.15
N GLU A 270 26.25 -29.16 12.25
CA GLU A 270 25.25 -29.35 11.18
C GLU A 270 23.85 -29.71 11.71
N ALA A 271 23.77 -30.28 12.92
CA ALA A 271 22.52 -30.66 13.58
C ALA A 271 21.61 -29.45 13.84
N ASP A 272 22.18 -28.29 14.19
CA ASP A 272 21.43 -27.06 14.48
C ASP A 272 20.60 -26.62 13.26
N VAL A 273 21.18 -26.73 12.07
CA VAL A 273 20.50 -26.36 10.81
C VAL A 273 19.38 -27.35 10.48
N LEU A 274 19.60 -28.64 10.74
CA LEU A 274 18.59 -29.67 10.52
C LEU A 274 17.41 -29.53 11.48
N GLU A 275 17.64 -29.11 12.71
CA GLU A 275 16.60 -28.82 13.70
C GLU A 275 15.69 -27.69 13.24
N TRP A 276 16.25 -26.56 12.79
CA TRP A 276 15.47 -25.45 12.23
C TRP A 276 14.61 -25.87 11.03
N LEU A 277 15.16 -26.73 10.16
CA LEU A 277 14.46 -27.22 8.98
C LEU A 277 13.37 -28.26 9.29
N LYS A 278 13.50 -29.03 10.38
CA LYS A 278 12.49 -29.99 10.83
C LYS A 278 11.24 -29.29 11.35
N ILE A 279 11.41 -28.25 12.17
CA ILE A 279 10.30 -27.45 12.73
C ILE A 279 9.46 -26.83 11.62
N ALA A 280 10.07 -26.49 10.48
CA ALA A 280 9.36 -25.88 9.35
C ALA A 280 8.65 -26.88 8.42
N ARG A 281 8.79 -28.20 8.63
CA ARG A 281 7.99 -29.23 7.93
C ARG A 281 6.67 -29.55 8.64
N GLN A 282 6.53 -29.16 9.91
CA GLN A 282 5.29 -29.23 10.68
C GLN A 282 4.44 -27.97 10.45
#